data_AF-A0A091L9H7-F1
#
_entry.id   AF-A0A091L9H7-F1
#
_cell.length_a   1.000
_cell.length_b   1.000
_cell.length_c   1.000
_cell.angle_alpha   90.00
_cell.angle_beta   90.00
_cell.angle_gamma   90.00
#
_symmetry.space_group_name_H-M   'P 1'
#
loop_
_entity.id
_entity.type
_entity.pdbx_description
1 polymer ?
#
loop_
_entity_poly.entity_id
_entity_poly.type
_entity_poly.pdbx_seq_one_letter_code
_entity_poly.pdbx_strand_id
1 'polypeptide(L)'
;SLKEGEDQKEIKIEPADAVEEVEPLPEDYYTRPINLTEVTTLRQRLLQPDFQPICASQLYPRHKHLLIKRSLRCRKCEHNLSKPEFNPTSIKFKIQLVAVNYIPEVRIMSIPNLRYMKESQVLLTLTNPVENITHVTLLECEEGDPDNINSTAKVAVPPKELILAGKDAAAEYDELAEPQDFQDDPDVIAFRKANKVGVFIKVTPQKEEGEVTVSFKMKHEFKNLAAPIRPSEEGDHTSEVIWLTHHVELSLGPVLP
;
A
#
# COMPACT_ATOMS: atom_id res chain seq x y z
N SER A 1 36.82 20.95 40.41
CA SER A 1 38.04 20.13 40.52
C SER A 1 37.78 18.76 39.97
N LEU A 2 38.05 18.56 38.68
CA LEU A 2 38.27 17.24 38.10
C LEU A 2 39.61 16.75 38.65
N LYS A 3 39.65 15.56 39.25
CA LYS A 3 40.90 14.97 39.71
C LYS A 3 41.77 14.70 38.48
N GLU A 4 42.84 15.46 38.34
CA GLU A 4 43.95 15.17 37.44
C GLU A 4 44.60 13.85 37.88
N GLY A 5 44.83 12.93 36.94
CA GLY A 5 45.73 11.80 37.15
C GLY A 5 45.12 10.40 37.29
N GLU A 6 44.11 10.04 36.49
CA GLU A 6 44.01 8.63 36.09
C GLU A 6 44.93 8.42 34.89
N ASP A 7 46.10 7.84 35.14
CA ASP A 7 47.00 7.33 34.11
C ASP A 7 46.18 6.47 33.14
N GLN A 8 45.92 6.98 31.94
CA GLN A 8 45.36 6.19 30.85
C GLN A 8 46.40 5.12 30.51
N LYS A 9 46.23 3.91 31.08
CA LYS A 9 47.06 2.76 30.74
C LYS A 9 46.99 2.56 29.23
N GLU A 10 48.09 2.84 28.53
CA GLU A 10 48.19 2.61 27.09
C GLU A 10 48.01 1.12 26.81
N ILE A 11 46.88 0.76 26.18
CA ILE A 11 46.66 -0.60 25.69
C ILE A 11 47.31 -0.69 24.31
N LYS A 12 48.48 -1.34 24.24
CA LYS A 12 49.18 -1.62 22.99
C LYS A 12 48.70 -2.97 22.45
N ILE A 13 48.13 -2.96 21.25
CA ILE A 13 47.74 -4.17 20.51
C ILE A 13 48.90 -4.47 19.55
N GLU A 14 49.39 -5.70 19.58
CA GLU A 14 50.43 -6.16 18.65
C GLU A 14 49.83 -6.31 17.24
N PRO A 15 50.50 -5.80 16.19
CA PRO A 15 50.03 -5.97 14.82
C PRO A 15 50.06 -7.45 14.42
N ALA A 16 49.19 -7.84 13.48
CA ALA A 16 49.20 -9.20 12.95
C ALA A 16 50.48 -9.46 12.15
N ASP A 17 51.11 -10.61 12.43
CA ASP A 17 52.31 -11.03 11.73
C ASP A 17 51.99 -11.47 10.29
N ALA A 18 52.74 -10.94 9.33
CA ALA A 18 52.61 -11.32 7.93
C ALA A 18 53.40 -12.61 7.65
N VAL A 19 52.74 -13.59 7.03
CA VAL A 19 53.40 -14.79 6.49
C VAL A 19 54.05 -14.49 5.14
N GLU A 20 55.27 -14.98 4.93
CA GLU A 20 56.03 -14.76 3.68
C GLU A 20 55.39 -15.48 2.49
N GLU A 21 54.81 -16.66 2.71
CA GLU A 21 54.13 -17.47 1.71
C GLU A 21 52.83 -18.03 2.31
N VAL A 22 51.74 -17.94 1.54
CA VAL A 22 50.41 -18.49 1.92
C VAL A 22 50.33 -19.95 1.46
N GLU A 23 49.60 -20.77 2.21
CA GLU A 23 49.39 -22.17 1.88
C GLU A 23 48.93 -22.37 0.41
N PRO A 24 49.64 -23.19 -0.38
CA PRO A 24 49.25 -23.46 -1.76
C PRO A 24 47.99 -24.33 -1.82
N LEU A 25 47.34 -24.36 -2.99
CA LEU A 25 46.20 -25.25 -3.20
C LEU A 25 46.63 -26.72 -3.09
N PRO A 26 45.90 -27.57 -2.31
CA PRO A 26 46.24 -28.98 -2.19
C PRO A 26 46.21 -29.73 -3.53
N GLU A 27 47.19 -30.62 -3.75
CA GLU A 27 47.36 -31.35 -5.02
C GLU A 27 46.14 -32.21 -5.41
N ASP A 28 45.36 -32.67 -4.42
CA ASP A 28 44.14 -33.44 -4.60
C ASP A 28 43.12 -32.74 -5.52
N TYR A 29 43.11 -31.41 -5.57
CA TYR A 29 42.15 -30.64 -6.38
C TYR A 29 42.35 -30.82 -7.90
N TYR A 30 43.53 -31.24 -8.37
CA TYR A 30 43.83 -31.33 -9.80
C TYR A 30 43.26 -32.60 -10.46
N THR A 31 43.19 -33.71 -9.74
CA THR A 31 42.88 -35.03 -10.33
C THR A 31 41.69 -35.73 -9.69
N ARG A 32 41.22 -35.27 -8.52
CA ARG A 32 40.08 -35.87 -7.82
C ARG A 32 38.75 -35.44 -8.46
N PRO A 33 37.83 -36.38 -8.76
CA PRO A 33 36.49 -36.03 -9.20
C PRO A 33 35.71 -35.32 -8.08
N ILE A 34 35.04 -34.22 -8.42
CA ILE A 34 34.30 -33.39 -7.46
C ILE A 34 32.85 -33.86 -7.36
N ASN A 35 32.42 -34.15 -6.12
CA ASN A 35 31.02 -34.40 -5.81
C ASN A 35 30.32 -33.11 -5.38
N LEU A 36 29.33 -32.65 -6.16
CA LEU A 36 28.60 -31.42 -5.87
C LEU A 36 27.82 -31.46 -4.54
N THR A 37 27.53 -32.65 -4.02
CA THR A 37 26.84 -32.82 -2.73
C THR A 37 27.77 -32.60 -1.53
N GLU A 38 29.08 -32.74 -1.70
CA GLU A 38 30.08 -32.58 -0.63
C GLU A 38 30.48 -31.11 -0.42
N VAL A 39 30.32 -30.28 -1.45
CA VAL A 39 30.64 -28.85 -1.42
C VAL A 39 29.40 -28.01 -1.15
N THR A 40 29.55 -26.98 -0.33
CA THR A 40 28.44 -26.06 -0.03
C THR A 40 28.23 -25.07 -1.17
N THR A 41 26.96 -24.74 -1.43
CA THR A 41 26.58 -23.65 -2.34
C THR A 41 26.92 -22.29 -1.75
N LEU A 42 27.07 -21.27 -2.59
CA LEU A 42 27.32 -19.89 -2.15
C LEU A 42 26.28 -19.41 -1.13
N ARG A 43 25.00 -19.74 -1.35
CA ARG A 43 23.92 -19.37 -0.44
C ARG A 43 24.10 -19.98 0.95
N GLN A 44 24.49 -21.25 1.03
CA GLN A 44 24.75 -21.92 2.32
C GLN A 44 25.96 -21.31 3.04
N ARG A 45 27.02 -20.95 2.31
CA ARG A 45 28.20 -20.28 2.89
C ARG A 45 27.85 -18.91 3.46
N LEU A 46 27.13 -18.09 2.70
CA LEU A 46 26.73 -16.75 3.12
C LEU A 46 25.73 -16.76 4.28
N LEU A 47 25.00 -17.86 4.46
CA LEU A 47 24.18 -18.04 5.66
C LEU A 47 25.03 -18.25 6.92
N GLN A 48 26.33 -18.57 6.83
CA GLN A 48 27.26 -18.72 7.95
C GLN A 48 28.50 -17.82 7.76
N PRO A 49 28.33 -16.49 7.92
CA PRO A 49 29.34 -15.50 7.55
C PRO A 49 30.60 -15.54 8.42
N ASP A 50 30.50 -16.11 9.63
CA ASP A 50 31.60 -16.12 10.61
C ASP A 50 32.84 -16.85 10.10
N PHE A 51 32.67 -17.90 9.28
CA PHE A 51 33.78 -18.67 8.70
C PHE A 51 33.49 -19.37 7.36
N GLN A 52 32.27 -19.29 6.82
CA GLN A 52 31.91 -19.68 5.45
C GLN A 52 32.44 -21.08 4.98
N PRO A 53 31.92 -22.19 5.54
CA PRO A 53 32.47 -23.53 5.32
C PRO A 53 32.40 -23.98 3.86
N ILE A 54 33.50 -24.49 3.31
CA ILE A 54 33.59 -25.01 1.94
C ILE A 54 32.90 -26.37 1.81
N CYS A 55 33.09 -27.23 2.82
CA CYS A 55 32.58 -28.60 2.84
C CYS A 55 31.28 -28.71 3.64
N ALA A 56 30.35 -29.56 3.19
CA ALA A 56 29.08 -29.79 3.86
C ALA A 56 29.24 -30.36 5.28
N SER A 57 30.33 -31.10 5.56
CA SER A 57 30.66 -31.61 6.89
C SER A 57 30.94 -30.52 7.93
N GLN A 58 31.35 -29.33 7.49
CA GLN A 58 31.64 -28.17 8.34
C GLN A 58 30.44 -27.20 8.41
N LEU A 59 29.36 -27.49 7.69
CA LEU A 59 28.14 -26.69 7.70
C LEU A 59 27.29 -27.07 8.92
N TYR A 60 27.25 -26.18 9.91
CA TYR A 60 26.46 -26.37 11.11
C TYR A 60 25.09 -25.71 10.97
N PRO A 61 24.04 -26.26 11.60
CA PRO A 61 22.74 -25.61 11.65
C PRO A 61 22.83 -24.31 12.45
N ARG A 62 22.44 -23.19 11.85
CA ARG A 62 22.32 -21.90 12.55
C ARG A 62 20.99 -21.78 13.27
N HIS A 63 21.01 -21.01 14.36
CA HIS A 63 19.78 -20.62 15.05
C HIS A 63 18.81 -19.90 14.09
N LYS A 64 17.51 -20.12 14.30
CA LYS A 64 16.48 -19.51 13.47
C LYS A 64 16.50 -17.99 13.62
N HIS A 65 16.56 -17.28 12.50
CA HIS A 65 16.41 -15.83 12.49
C HIS A 65 15.06 -15.41 13.07
N LEU A 66 15.10 -14.51 14.04
CA LEU A 66 13.91 -13.90 14.63
C LEU A 66 13.23 -12.99 13.61
N LEU A 67 11.91 -13.07 13.55
CA LEU A 67 11.09 -12.16 12.74
C LEU A 67 10.69 -10.94 13.57
N ILE A 68 10.41 -9.83 12.89
CA ILE A 68 10.02 -8.58 13.53
C ILE A 68 8.57 -8.21 13.19
N LYS A 69 7.82 -7.78 14.20
CA LYS A 69 6.54 -7.10 14.01
C LYS A 69 6.77 -5.62 13.77
N ARG A 70 6.26 -5.08 12.67
CA ARG A 70 6.43 -3.67 12.30
C ARG A 70 5.32 -2.82 12.92
N SER A 71 5.67 -1.61 13.33
CA SER A 71 4.73 -0.56 13.70
C SER A 71 5.09 0.69 12.89
N LEU A 72 4.08 1.37 12.35
CA LEU A 72 4.27 2.54 11.51
C LEU A 72 3.80 3.79 12.23
N ARG A 73 4.61 4.84 12.15
CA ARG A 73 4.31 6.18 12.68
C ARG A 73 4.39 7.21 11.57
N CYS A 74 3.48 8.17 11.58
CA CYS A 74 3.55 9.31 10.67
C CYS A 74 4.73 10.20 11.06
N ARG A 75 5.54 10.63 10.10
CA ARG A 75 6.68 11.53 10.36
C ARG A 75 6.28 12.96 10.71
N LYS A 76 5.09 13.41 10.30
CA LYS A 76 4.61 14.79 10.53
C LYS A 76 3.95 14.97 11.89
N CYS A 77 3.10 14.02 12.29
CA CYS A 77 2.32 14.12 13.54
C CYS A 77 2.71 13.09 14.61
N GLU A 78 3.72 12.25 14.34
CA GLU A 78 4.20 11.16 15.22
C GLU A 78 3.14 10.13 15.67
N HIS A 79 1.93 10.23 15.12
CA HIS A 79 0.82 9.36 15.41
C HIS A 79 1.09 7.94 14.91
N ASN A 80 0.71 6.94 15.70
CA ASN A 80 0.83 5.54 15.32
C ASN A 80 -0.27 5.19 14.31
N LEU A 81 0.11 4.82 13.09
CA LEU A 81 -0.84 4.41 12.05
C LEU A 81 -1.16 2.93 12.16
N SER A 82 -0.16 2.11 12.48
CA SER A 82 -0.32 0.67 12.64
C SER A 82 0.47 0.16 13.82
N LYS A 83 -0.20 -0.61 14.69
CA LYS A 83 0.40 -1.30 15.82
C LYS A 83 -0.26 -2.67 16.00
N PRO A 84 0.40 -3.76 15.56
CA PRO A 84 -0.05 -5.12 15.85
C PRO A 84 -0.07 -5.41 17.34
N GLU A 85 -0.89 -6.35 17.77
CA GLU A 85 -0.77 -6.91 19.12
C GLU A 85 0.56 -7.66 19.30
N PHE A 86 1.06 -7.69 20.54
CA PHE A 86 2.32 -8.35 20.85
C PHE A 86 2.23 -9.87 20.68
N ASN A 87 1.10 -10.47 21.08
CA ASN A 87 0.89 -11.92 21.02
C ASN A 87 1.22 -12.48 19.62
N PRO A 88 2.22 -13.38 19.49
CA PRO A 88 2.65 -13.94 18.20
C PRO A 88 1.52 -14.58 17.38
N THR A 89 0.49 -15.13 18.03
CA THR A 89 -0.62 -15.81 17.35
C THR A 89 -1.78 -14.88 16.98
N SER A 90 -1.76 -13.63 17.43
CA SER A 90 -2.85 -12.67 17.17
C SER A 90 -2.69 -12.01 15.81
N ILE A 91 -3.79 -11.98 15.05
CA ILE A 91 -3.94 -11.20 13.81
C ILE A 91 -4.50 -9.79 14.08
N LYS A 92 -4.81 -9.48 15.34
CA LYS A 92 -5.46 -8.22 15.71
C LYS A 92 -4.44 -7.08 15.79
N PHE A 93 -4.93 -5.89 15.47
CA PHE A 93 -4.20 -4.65 15.62
C PHE A 93 -4.75 -3.88 16.81
N LYS A 94 -3.84 -3.38 17.65
CA LYS A 94 -4.21 -2.42 18.70
C LYS A 94 -4.55 -1.05 18.09
N ILE A 95 -3.87 -0.68 17.01
CA ILE A 95 -4.15 0.53 16.22
C ILE A 95 -4.09 0.14 14.74
N GLN A 96 -5.14 0.45 14.00
CA GLN A 96 -5.25 0.16 12.57
C GLN A 96 -5.91 1.32 11.83
N LEU A 97 -5.10 2.30 11.44
CA LEU A 97 -5.51 3.40 10.59
C LEU A 97 -5.06 3.10 9.15
N VAL A 98 -5.96 2.49 8.38
CA VAL A 98 -5.71 2.10 6.99
C VAL A 98 -6.68 2.84 6.08
N ALA A 99 -6.19 3.34 4.94
CA ALA A 99 -6.95 4.10 3.95
C ALA A 99 -8.30 3.45 3.59
N VAL A 100 -8.31 2.13 3.35
CA VAL A 100 -9.51 1.37 2.96
C VAL A 100 -10.67 1.45 3.95
N ASN A 101 -10.42 1.83 5.21
CA ASN A 101 -11.46 1.97 6.22
C ASN A 101 -12.09 3.39 6.26
N TYR A 102 -11.49 4.36 5.57
CA TYR A 102 -11.89 5.78 5.67
C TYR A 102 -12.08 6.48 4.33
N ILE A 103 -11.40 6.02 3.28
CA ILE A 103 -11.43 6.62 1.95
C ILE A 103 -12.33 5.76 1.05
N PRO A 104 -13.29 6.36 0.32
CA PRO A 104 -14.10 5.63 -0.65
C PRO A 104 -13.24 4.82 -1.62
N GLU A 105 -13.56 3.53 -1.77
CA GLU A 105 -12.79 2.64 -2.62
C GLU A 105 -13.30 2.70 -4.05
N VAL A 106 -12.41 2.99 -5.00
CA VAL A 106 -12.67 2.91 -6.43
C VAL A 106 -12.21 1.54 -6.95
N ARG A 107 -13.10 0.80 -7.61
CA ARG A 107 -12.72 -0.44 -8.33
C ARG A 107 -13.23 -0.40 -9.75
N ILE A 108 -12.51 -1.06 -10.64
CA ILE A 108 -12.95 -1.28 -12.01
C ILE A 108 -13.86 -2.51 -12.01
N MET A 109 -15.10 -2.34 -12.49
CA MET A 109 -16.06 -3.45 -12.59
C MET A 109 -16.13 -4.02 -13.99
N SER A 110 -16.15 -3.17 -15.01
CA SER A 110 -16.18 -3.60 -16.41
C SER A 110 -15.39 -2.64 -17.29
N ILE A 111 -14.55 -3.20 -18.15
CA ILE A 111 -13.77 -2.46 -19.14
C ILE A 111 -14.27 -2.88 -20.54
N PRO A 112 -14.71 -1.93 -21.38
CA PRO A 112 -15.06 -2.20 -22.77
C PRO A 112 -13.80 -2.38 -23.63
N ASN A 113 -13.97 -2.76 -24.89
CA ASN A 113 -12.85 -2.78 -25.84
C ASN A 113 -12.34 -1.35 -26.10
N LEU A 114 -11.16 -1.04 -25.58
CA LEU A 114 -10.50 0.25 -25.75
C LEU A 114 -9.83 0.29 -27.12
N ARG A 115 -10.21 1.28 -27.95
CA ARG A 115 -9.59 1.52 -29.27
C ARG A 115 -9.01 2.91 -29.33
N TYR A 116 -7.96 3.07 -30.13
CA TYR A 116 -7.31 4.35 -30.35
C TYR A 116 -8.31 5.45 -30.74
N MET A 117 -8.24 6.60 -30.06
CA MET A 117 -9.08 7.78 -30.30
C MET A 117 -10.60 7.54 -30.25
N LYS A 118 -11.04 6.41 -29.68
CA LYS A 118 -12.46 6.07 -29.55
C LYS A 118 -12.90 6.16 -28.09
N GLU A 119 -13.90 7.02 -27.84
CA GLU A 119 -14.53 7.12 -26.53
C GLU A 119 -15.21 5.80 -26.16
N SER A 120 -14.88 5.29 -24.98
CA SER A 120 -15.42 4.05 -24.43
C SER A 120 -15.86 4.26 -22.97
N GLN A 121 -16.98 3.67 -22.57
CA GLN A 121 -17.51 3.81 -21.22
C GLN A 121 -16.99 2.70 -20.30
N VAL A 122 -16.20 3.09 -19.29
CA VAL A 122 -15.71 2.18 -18.25
C VAL A 122 -16.65 2.26 -17.06
N LEU A 123 -17.04 1.11 -16.53
CA LEU A 123 -17.87 1.02 -15.33
C LEU A 123 -16.95 0.88 -14.10
N LEU A 124 -16.97 1.89 -13.25
CA LEU A 124 -16.31 1.88 -11.95
C LEU A 124 -17.33 1.62 -10.85
N THR A 125 -16.88 1.10 -9.71
CA THR A 125 -17.67 1.07 -8.48
C THR A 125 -17.00 1.90 -7.42
N LEU A 126 -17.77 2.80 -6.82
CA LEU A 126 -17.40 3.56 -5.64
C LEU A 126 -18.07 2.93 -4.42
N THR A 127 -17.27 2.56 -3.41
CA THR A 127 -17.78 1.94 -2.18
C THR A 127 -17.40 2.80 -0.99
N ASN A 128 -18.40 3.20 -0.21
CA ASN A 128 -18.17 3.96 1.00
C ASN A 128 -17.85 3.03 2.18
N PRO A 129 -16.66 3.10 2.81
CA PRO A 129 -16.34 2.23 3.94
C PRO A 129 -16.94 2.69 5.27
N VAL A 130 -17.43 3.93 5.39
CA VAL A 130 -17.93 4.51 6.64
C VAL A 130 -19.45 4.41 6.77
N GLU A 131 -19.95 4.38 8.01
CA GLU A 131 -21.37 4.21 8.34
C GLU A 131 -22.24 5.44 7.98
N ASN A 132 -21.62 6.60 7.82
CA ASN A 132 -22.33 7.83 7.44
C ASN A 132 -22.40 7.96 5.92
N ILE A 133 -23.46 8.63 5.43
CA ILE A 133 -23.54 9.07 4.04
C ILE A 133 -22.31 9.93 3.71
N THR A 134 -21.70 9.68 2.56
CA THR A 134 -20.50 10.38 2.11
C THR A 134 -20.71 10.96 0.72
N HIS A 135 -20.42 12.24 0.58
CA HIS A 135 -20.46 12.94 -0.69
C HIS A 135 -19.12 12.82 -1.41
N VAL A 136 -19.16 12.48 -2.69
CA VAL A 136 -17.99 12.26 -3.55
C VAL A 136 -18.15 13.03 -4.86
N THR A 137 -17.10 13.72 -5.28
CA THR A 137 -17.03 14.39 -6.58
C THR A 137 -15.80 13.91 -7.33
N LEU A 138 -15.98 13.53 -8.58
CA LEU A 138 -14.87 13.19 -9.48
C LEU A 138 -14.52 14.42 -10.32
N LEU A 139 -13.23 14.74 -10.41
CA LEU A 139 -12.71 15.91 -11.13
C LEU A 139 -11.64 15.46 -12.12
N GLU A 140 -11.61 16.09 -13.29
CA GLU A 140 -10.54 15.87 -14.28
C GLU A 140 -9.21 16.44 -13.77
N CYS A 141 -8.09 15.85 -14.19
CA CYS A 141 -6.77 16.42 -13.93
C CYS A 141 -6.50 17.59 -14.88
N GLU A 142 -5.97 18.69 -14.35
CA GLU A 142 -5.64 19.89 -15.13
C GLU A 142 -4.43 19.64 -16.06
N GLU A 143 -4.35 20.38 -17.17
CA GLU A 143 -3.19 20.33 -18.06
C GLU A 143 -1.94 20.85 -17.32
N GLY A 144 -0.93 19.98 -17.15
CA GLY A 144 0.30 20.30 -16.41
C GLY A 144 0.29 19.91 -14.93
N ASP A 145 -0.69 19.13 -14.48
CA ASP A 145 -0.68 18.56 -13.12
C ASP A 145 0.58 17.70 -12.90
N PRO A 146 1.45 18.04 -11.92
CA PRO A 146 2.68 17.29 -11.66
C PRO A 146 2.44 15.84 -11.25
N ASP A 147 1.25 15.52 -10.72
CA ASP A 147 0.88 14.17 -10.32
C ASP A 147 0.36 13.32 -11.50
N ASN A 148 0.05 13.96 -12.64
CA ASN A 148 -0.45 13.29 -13.84
C ASN A 148 0.67 12.88 -14.81
N ILE A 149 1.59 12.05 -14.32
CA ILE A 149 2.82 11.68 -15.06
C ILE A 149 2.55 10.58 -16.10
N ASN A 150 1.66 9.64 -15.76
CA ASN A 150 1.55 8.37 -16.47
C ASN A 150 0.32 8.25 -17.37
N SER A 151 -0.59 9.23 -17.39
CA SER A 151 -1.86 9.09 -18.11
C SER A 151 -1.64 9.00 -19.62
N THR A 152 -2.19 7.95 -20.24
CA THR A 152 -2.14 7.72 -21.69
C THR A 152 -3.50 7.93 -22.36
N ALA A 153 -4.51 8.33 -21.59
CA ALA A 153 -5.86 8.54 -22.07
C ALA A 153 -6.54 9.75 -21.44
N LYS A 154 -7.43 10.39 -22.22
CA LYS A 154 -8.31 11.43 -21.70
C LYS A 154 -9.47 10.77 -20.97
N VAL A 155 -9.76 11.23 -19.76
CA VAL A 155 -10.93 10.80 -18.98
C VAL A 155 -11.92 11.96 -18.88
N ALA A 156 -13.20 11.66 -19.12
CA ALA A 156 -14.31 12.53 -18.82
C ALA A 156 -15.12 11.90 -17.68
N VAL A 157 -15.11 12.58 -16.54
CA VAL A 157 -15.80 12.17 -15.31
C VAL A 157 -17.15 12.86 -15.19
N PRO A 158 -18.13 12.29 -14.47
CA PRO A 158 -19.41 12.94 -14.29
C PRO A 158 -19.26 14.26 -13.50
N PRO A 159 -19.90 15.35 -13.94
CA PRO A 159 -19.79 16.67 -13.30
C PRO A 159 -20.63 16.80 -12.02
N LYS A 160 -21.47 15.80 -11.73
CA LYS A 160 -22.40 15.81 -10.58
C LYS A 160 -21.75 15.20 -9.35
N GLU A 161 -22.17 15.71 -8.21
CA GLU A 161 -21.86 15.13 -6.90
C GLU A 161 -22.57 13.79 -6.73
N LEU A 162 -21.83 12.79 -6.27
CA LEU A 162 -22.27 11.42 -6.05
C LEU A 162 -22.46 11.20 -4.56
N ILE A 163 -23.63 10.71 -4.17
CA ILE A 163 -23.94 10.42 -2.77
C ILE A 163 -23.82 8.92 -2.55
N LEU A 164 -22.89 8.51 -1.69
CA LEU A 164 -22.70 7.12 -1.30
C LEU A 164 -23.40 6.85 0.03
N ALA A 165 -24.22 5.79 0.07
CA ALA A 165 -24.88 5.39 1.30
C ALA A 165 -23.86 4.95 2.36
N GLY A 166 -24.24 5.08 3.63
CA GLY A 166 -23.46 4.57 4.75
C GLY A 166 -23.29 3.05 4.68
N LYS A 167 -22.13 2.56 5.12
CA LYS A 167 -21.90 1.14 5.33
C LYS A 167 -22.76 0.66 6.49
N ASP A 168 -23.77 -0.15 6.20
CA ASP A 168 -24.57 -0.83 7.21
C ASP A 168 -24.11 -2.29 7.32
N ALA A 169 -23.55 -2.65 8.49
CA ALA A 169 -23.12 -4.02 8.77
C ALA A 169 -24.28 -4.96 9.10
N ALA A 170 -25.47 -4.42 9.42
CA ALA A 170 -26.67 -5.17 9.74
C ALA A 170 -27.60 -5.36 8.52
N ALA A 171 -27.38 -4.64 7.42
CA ALA A 171 -28.23 -4.70 6.22
C ALA A 171 -28.35 -6.10 5.58
N GLU A 172 -27.37 -6.98 5.76
CA GLU A 172 -27.46 -8.38 5.28
C GLU A 172 -28.42 -9.25 6.12
N TYR A 173 -28.79 -8.78 7.32
CA TYR A 173 -29.67 -9.45 8.27
C TYR A 173 -31.04 -8.79 8.41
N ASP A 174 -31.21 -7.58 7.86
CA ASP A 174 -32.44 -6.80 7.92
C ASP A 174 -33.12 -6.75 6.55
N GLU A 175 -33.93 -7.78 6.25
CA GLU A 175 -34.76 -7.83 5.04
C GLU A 175 -35.88 -6.76 5.02
N LEU A 176 -36.08 -6.01 6.12
CA LEU A 176 -37.11 -4.99 6.28
C LEU A 176 -36.56 -3.55 6.18
N ALA A 177 -35.26 -3.37 5.98
CA ALA A 177 -34.67 -2.05 5.82
C ALA A 177 -35.21 -1.36 4.56
N GLU A 178 -35.82 -0.18 4.73
CA GLU A 178 -36.31 0.60 3.60
C GLU A 178 -35.12 1.01 2.71
N PRO A 179 -35.21 0.80 1.38
CA PRO A 179 -34.21 1.32 0.47
C PRO A 179 -34.14 2.84 0.60
N GLN A 180 -32.95 3.38 0.84
CA GLN A 180 -32.73 4.81 0.79
C GLN A 180 -33.04 5.30 -0.63
N ASP A 181 -33.98 6.23 -0.75
CA ASP A 181 -34.41 6.77 -2.03
C ASP A 181 -33.39 7.82 -2.49
N PHE A 182 -32.55 7.43 -3.45
CA PHE A 182 -31.59 8.32 -4.10
C PHE A 182 -32.09 8.66 -5.50
N GLN A 183 -32.14 9.94 -5.81
CA GLN A 183 -32.43 10.41 -7.17
C GLN A 183 -31.20 10.24 -8.06
N ASP A 184 -30.99 9.00 -8.50
CA ASP A 184 -29.86 8.63 -9.33
C ASP A 184 -30.11 9.01 -10.80
N ASP A 185 -29.11 9.62 -11.43
CA ASP A 185 -29.13 9.92 -12.87
C ASP A 185 -28.73 8.66 -13.66
N PRO A 186 -29.60 8.08 -14.50
CA PRO A 186 -29.33 6.82 -15.20
C PRO A 186 -28.17 6.92 -16.20
N ASP A 187 -27.80 8.13 -16.65
CA ASP A 187 -26.66 8.32 -17.56
C ASP A 187 -25.31 8.29 -16.83
N VAL A 188 -25.31 8.53 -15.51
CA VAL A 188 -24.12 8.58 -14.65
C VAL A 188 -24.01 7.33 -13.78
N ILE A 189 -25.13 6.90 -13.20
CA ILE A 189 -25.23 5.82 -12.23
C ILE A 189 -25.81 4.58 -12.90
N ALA A 190 -24.99 3.55 -13.02
CA ALA A 190 -25.39 2.27 -13.62
C ALA A 190 -26.27 1.45 -12.67
N PHE A 191 -25.92 1.44 -11.39
CA PHE A 191 -26.65 0.74 -10.34
C PHE A 191 -26.24 1.26 -8.96
N ARG A 192 -27.11 1.04 -7.98
CA ARG A 192 -26.83 1.22 -6.56
C ARG A 192 -27.12 -0.07 -5.83
N LYS A 193 -26.22 -0.49 -4.95
CA LYS A 193 -26.40 -1.66 -4.10
C LYS A 193 -25.72 -1.42 -2.76
N ALA A 194 -26.50 -1.35 -1.68
CA ALA A 194 -26.03 -1.01 -0.34
C ALA A 194 -25.20 0.30 -0.36
N ASN A 195 -23.99 0.27 0.20
CA ASN A 195 -23.02 1.37 0.24
C ASN A 195 -22.17 1.53 -1.03
N LYS A 196 -22.57 0.90 -2.14
CA LYS A 196 -21.83 0.87 -3.41
C LYS A 196 -22.66 1.45 -4.55
N VAL A 197 -22.00 2.28 -5.37
CA VAL A 197 -22.58 2.87 -6.58
C VAL A 197 -21.70 2.53 -7.78
N GLY A 198 -22.32 2.06 -8.86
CA GLY A 198 -21.68 1.89 -10.16
C GLY A 198 -21.75 3.19 -10.96
N VAL A 199 -20.61 3.70 -11.41
CA VAL A 199 -20.49 4.99 -12.10
C VAL A 199 -19.81 4.79 -13.45
N PHE A 200 -20.38 5.37 -14.50
CA PHE A 200 -19.74 5.40 -15.81
C PHE A 200 -18.75 6.56 -15.92
N ILE A 201 -17.55 6.26 -16.38
CA ILE A 201 -16.59 7.26 -16.86
C ILE A 201 -16.31 7.03 -18.34
N LYS A 202 -16.03 8.10 -19.06
CA LYS A 202 -15.69 8.04 -20.49
C LYS A 202 -14.19 8.13 -20.64
N VAL A 203 -13.60 7.21 -21.38
CA VAL A 203 -12.15 7.13 -21.60
C VAL A 203 -11.86 7.11 -23.08
N THR A 204 -10.90 7.94 -23.50
CA THR A 204 -10.43 8.04 -24.88
C THR A 204 -8.91 7.83 -24.91
N PRO A 205 -8.44 6.65 -25.34
CA PRO A 205 -7.01 6.36 -25.49
C PRO A 205 -6.34 7.32 -26.48
N GLN A 206 -5.19 7.89 -26.09
CA GLN A 206 -4.42 8.83 -26.93
C GLN A 206 -3.18 8.21 -27.57
N LYS A 207 -2.87 6.95 -27.26
CA LYS A 207 -1.77 6.17 -27.87
C LYS A 207 -2.33 5.00 -28.67
N GLU A 208 -1.76 4.72 -29.83
CA GLU A 208 -2.18 3.63 -30.72
C GLU A 208 -1.86 2.24 -30.13
N GLU A 209 -0.76 2.14 -29.41
CA GLU A 209 -0.29 0.91 -28.77
C GLU A 209 0.09 1.15 -27.30
N GLY A 210 0.00 0.11 -26.49
CA GLY A 210 0.41 0.11 -25.08
C GLY A 210 -0.75 0.05 -24.08
N GLU A 211 -0.44 0.24 -22.80
CA GLU A 211 -1.42 0.28 -21.73
C GLU A 211 -2.15 1.62 -21.64
N VAL A 212 -3.46 1.53 -21.42
CA VAL A 212 -4.35 2.64 -21.16
C VAL A 212 -4.35 2.90 -19.67
N THR A 213 -3.82 4.04 -19.27
CA THR A 213 -3.82 4.56 -17.91
C THR A 213 -4.58 5.87 -17.89
N VAL A 214 -5.43 6.05 -16.88
CA VAL A 214 -6.19 7.29 -16.67
C VAL A 214 -5.97 7.80 -15.27
N SER A 215 -5.91 9.12 -15.14
CA SER A 215 -5.80 9.82 -13.87
C SER A 215 -6.96 10.78 -13.69
N PHE A 216 -7.55 10.79 -12.51
CA PHE A 216 -8.55 11.78 -12.10
C PHE A 216 -8.45 12.05 -10.60
N LYS A 217 -9.05 13.15 -10.14
CA LYS A 217 -9.11 13.53 -8.74
C LYS A 217 -10.43 13.07 -8.13
N MET A 218 -10.36 12.34 -7.03
CA MET A 218 -11.53 11.97 -6.23
C MET A 218 -11.57 12.85 -4.99
N LYS A 219 -12.54 13.75 -4.93
CA LYS A 219 -12.81 14.60 -3.78
C LYS A 219 -13.92 13.97 -2.94
N HIS A 220 -13.73 13.83 -1.64
CA HIS A 220 -14.76 13.28 -0.76
C HIS A 220 -14.81 14.00 0.59
N GLU A 221 -15.96 13.93 1.24
CA GLU A 221 -16.12 14.34 2.62
C GLU A 221 -15.37 13.39 3.56
N PHE A 222 -14.63 13.96 4.49
CA PHE A 222 -13.91 13.26 5.53
C PHE A 222 -14.29 13.84 6.89
N LYS A 223 -14.82 12.98 7.75
CA LYS A 223 -15.10 13.30 9.15
C LYS A 223 -13.95 12.79 10.01
N ASN A 224 -13.23 13.70 10.65
CA ASN A 224 -12.10 13.34 11.49
C ASN A 224 -12.57 12.79 12.85
N LEU A 225 -12.61 11.46 12.98
CA LEU A 225 -12.97 10.78 14.22
C LEU A 225 -11.94 10.94 15.36
N ALA A 226 -10.75 11.49 15.08
CA ALA A 226 -9.71 11.70 16.09
C ALA A 226 -9.81 13.06 16.79
N ALA A 227 -10.71 13.95 16.36
CA ALA A 227 -10.95 15.20 17.08
C ALA A 227 -11.66 14.92 18.41
N PRO A 228 -11.20 15.48 19.54
CA PRO A 228 -11.87 15.29 20.82
C PRO A 228 -13.28 15.86 20.74
N ILE A 229 -14.29 14.99 20.88
CA ILE A 229 -15.68 15.39 21.03
C ILE A 229 -15.76 16.15 22.36
N ARG A 230 -15.82 17.48 22.30
CA ARG A 230 -16.10 18.29 23.49
C ARG A 230 -17.58 18.11 23.81
N PRO A 231 -17.95 17.70 25.03
CA PRO A 231 -19.34 17.76 25.45
C PRO A 231 -19.72 19.24 25.58
N SER A 232 -20.46 19.77 24.62
CA SER A 232 -21.16 21.06 24.74
C SER A 232 -22.65 20.78 24.91
N GLU A 233 -23.31 21.55 25.77
CA GLU A 233 -24.72 21.39 26.18
C GLU A 233 -25.74 21.75 25.08
N GLU A 234 -25.30 22.07 23.87
CA GLU A 234 -26.16 22.36 22.72
C GLU A 234 -25.91 21.31 21.63
N GLY A 235 -26.97 20.60 21.24
CA GLY A 235 -26.97 19.37 20.46
C GLY A 235 -26.61 19.50 18.98
N ASP A 236 -25.56 20.25 18.65
CA ASP A 236 -25.07 20.38 17.28
C ASP A 236 -23.57 20.02 17.20
N HIS A 237 -23.28 18.73 17.33
CA HIS A 237 -21.97 18.17 17.01
C HIS A 237 -21.78 18.10 15.49
N THR A 238 -21.69 19.24 14.81
CA THR A 238 -21.17 19.27 13.45
C THR A 238 -19.65 19.08 13.53
N SER A 239 -19.21 17.83 13.52
CA SER A 239 -17.80 17.52 13.22
C SER A 239 -17.46 18.25 11.92
N GLU A 240 -16.49 19.17 11.96
CA GLU A 240 -16.12 19.99 10.81
C GLU A 240 -15.84 19.07 9.61
N VAL A 241 -16.64 19.22 8.54
CA VAL A 241 -16.52 18.39 7.35
C VAL A 241 -15.30 18.87 6.58
N ILE A 242 -14.28 18.02 6.52
CA ILE A 242 -13.05 18.30 5.77
C ILE A 242 -13.18 17.64 4.41
N TRP A 243 -12.91 18.38 3.34
CA TRP A 243 -12.86 17.80 2.01
C TRP A 243 -11.44 17.33 1.69
N LEU A 244 -11.27 16.04 1.41
CA LEU A 244 -10.00 15.47 0.98
C LEU A 244 -10.06 15.19 -0.52
N THR A 245 -8.96 15.48 -1.23
CA THR A 245 -8.81 15.18 -2.65
C THR A 245 -7.68 14.20 -2.84
N HIS A 246 -7.95 13.10 -3.52
CA HIS A 246 -6.97 12.06 -3.85
C HIS A 246 -6.75 12.01 -5.35
N HIS A 247 -5.48 11.97 -5.77
CA HIS A 247 -5.13 11.66 -7.15
C HIS A 247 -5.23 10.15 -7.35
N VAL A 248 -6.15 9.72 -8.22
CA VAL A 248 -6.43 8.31 -8.50
C VAL A 248 -5.92 7.98 -9.90
N GLU A 249 -5.04 6.99 -9.98
CA GLU A 249 -4.53 6.44 -11.23
C GLU A 249 -5.11 5.02 -11.43
N LEU A 250 -5.72 4.78 -12.58
CA LEU A 250 -6.28 3.48 -12.96
C LEU A 250 -5.58 2.95 -14.22
N SER A 251 -5.14 1.70 -14.16
CA SER A 251 -4.66 0.95 -15.32
C SER A 251 -5.81 0.11 -15.89
N LEU A 252 -6.22 0.42 -17.12
CA LEU A 252 -7.38 -0.20 -17.80
C LEU A 252 -6.97 -1.34 -18.75
N GLY A 253 -5.68 -1.68 -18.83
CA GLY A 253 -5.15 -2.69 -19.73
C GLY A 253 -4.79 -2.14 -21.12
N PRO A 254 -4.48 -3.01 -22.10
CA PRO A 254 -3.95 -2.59 -23.38
C PRO A 254 -5.01 -2.00 -24.33
N VAL A 255 -4.55 -1.14 -25.24
CA VAL A 255 -5.34 -0.74 -26.42
C VAL A 255 -5.49 -1.96 -27.33
N LEU A 256 -6.73 -2.23 -27.73
CA LEU A 256 -7.04 -3.25 -28.73
C LEU A 256 -6.99 -2.63 -30.13
N PRO A 257 -6.59 -3.42 -31.15
CA PRO A 257 -6.60 -2.99 -32.54
C PRO A 257 -8.01 -2.64 -33.07
#